data_AF-A0A538B586-F1
#
_entry.id   AF-A0A538B586-F1
#
_cell.length_a   1.000
_cell.length_b   1.000
_cell.length_c   1.000
_cell.angle_alpha   90.00
_cell.angle_beta   90.00
_cell.angle_gamma   90.00
#
_symmetry.space_group_name_H-M   'P 1'
#
loop_
_entity.id
_entity.type
_entity.pdbx_description
1 polymer ?
#
loop_
_entity_poly.entity_id
_entity_poly.type
_entity_poly.pdbx_seq_one_letter_code
_entity_poly.pdbx_strand_id
1 'polypeptide(L)' 'MASLDTIFKAYDIRGVVPDELDADTARLIGASFASFAAADRVLVAWDMRTSSIELSEAFIAGVIEQGTDVVRLGMTSTDL' A
#
# COMPACT_ATOMS: atom_id res chain seq x y z
N MET A 1 -8.19 11.33 -9.90
CA MET A 1 -6.93 10.58 -9.78
C MET A 1 -5.81 11.59 -9.69
N ALA A 2 -5.16 11.68 -8.53
CA ALA A 2 -4.01 12.55 -8.34
C ALA A 2 -2.89 12.20 -9.33
N SER A 3 -2.02 13.17 -9.64
CA SER A 3 -0.87 12.91 -10.48
C SER A 3 0.07 11.94 -9.76
N LEU A 4 0.49 10.84 -10.42
CA LEU A 4 1.42 9.90 -9.80
C LEU A 4 2.76 10.59 -9.46
N ASP A 5 3.20 11.55 -10.28
CA ASP A 5 4.41 12.34 -10.05
C ASP A 5 4.36 13.15 -8.73
N THR A 6 3.15 13.45 -8.23
CA THR A 6 2.99 14.21 -6.98
C THR A 6 3.06 13.33 -5.74
N ILE A 7 2.87 12.00 -5.84
CA ILE A 7 2.91 11.11 -4.67
C ILE A 7 4.12 10.17 -4.65
N PHE A 8 4.68 9.79 -5.80
CA PHE A 8 5.90 8.99 -5.88
C PHE A 8 7.12 9.89 -5.63
N LYS A 9 7.74 9.75 -4.47
CA LYS A 9 8.95 10.48 -4.08
C LYS A 9 10.18 9.62 -4.30
N ALA A 10 11.36 10.19 -4.03
CA ALA A 10 12.63 9.50 -4.24
C ALA A 10 12.77 8.19 -3.44
N TYR A 11 12.11 8.07 -2.28
CA TYR A 11 12.31 6.94 -1.35
C TYR A 11 11.01 6.26 -0.91
N ASP A 12 9.86 6.87 -1.13
CA ASP A 12 8.56 6.37 -0.67
C ASP A 12 7.40 7.04 -1.42
N ILE A 13 6.18 6.63 -1.09
CA ILE A 13 4.94 7.21 -1.61
C ILE A 13 4.33 8.06 -0.50
N ARG A 14 4.09 9.35 -0.76
CA ARG A 14 3.52 10.30 0.20
C ARG A 14 2.47 11.16 -0.46
N GLY A 15 1.28 11.21 0.13
CA GLY A 15 0.19 12.09 -0.28
C GLY A 15 -0.79 12.34 0.86
N VAL A 16 -1.54 13.44 0.76
CA VAL A 16 -2.67 13.75 1.62
C VAL A 16 -3.88 12.89 1.26
N VAL A 17 -4.51 12.27 2.26
CA VAL A 17 -5.74 11.49 2.09
C VAL A 17 -6.96 12.41 2.28
N PRO A 18 -7.99 12.35 1.41
CA PRO A 18 -8.14 11.46 0.25
C PRO A 18 -7.68 12.07 -1.09
N ASP A 19 -7.25 13.33 -1.12
CA ASP A 19 -7.11 14.09 -2.37
C ASP A 19 -5.94 13.62 -3.25
N GLU A 20 -4.82 13.24 -2.65
CA GLU A 20 -3.59 12.82 -3.34
C GLU A 20 -3.39 11.30 -3.29
N LEU A 21 -3.81 10.67 -2.18
CA LEU A 21 -3.73 9.22 -1.99
C LEU A 21 -5.06 8.71 -1.42
N ASP A 22 -5.61 7.69 -2.07
CA ASP A 22 -6.89 7.06 -1.72
C ASP A 22 -6.81 5.53 -1.84
N ALA A 23 -7.90 4.85 -1.50
CA ALA A 23 -8.01 3.40 -1.55
C ALA A 23 -7.78 2.84 -2.97
N ASP A 24 -8.33 3.48 -3.99
CA ASP A 24 -8.18 3.02 -5.38
C ASP A 24 -6.71 3.06 -5.82
N THR A 25 -6.01 4.14 -5.50
CA THR A 25 -4.58 4.30 -5.78
C THR A 25 -3.77 3.29 -4.96
N ALA A 26 -4.07 3.10 -3.68
CA ALA A 26 -3.40 2.10 -2.84
C ALA A 26 -3.56 0.67 -3.37
N ARG A 27 -4.74 0.30 -3.89
CA ARG A 27 -4.98 -0.99 -4.55
C ARG A 27 -4.13 -1.17 -5.80
N LEU A 28 -4.06 -0.15 -6.67
CA LEU A 28 -3.21 -0.17 -7.85
C LEU A 28 -1.72 -0.28 -7.49
N ILE A 29 -1.29 0.41 -6.44
CA ILE A 29 0.08 0.29 -5.91
C ILE A 29 0.33 -1.14 -5.40
N GLY A 30 -0.59 -1.73 -4.65
CA GLY A 30 -0.48 -3.11 -4.16
C GLY A 30 -0.32 -4.12 -5.29
N ALA A 31 -1.16 -4.04 -6.32
CA ALA A 31 -1.07 -4.89 -7.50
C ALA A 31 0.27 -4.70 -8.25
N SER A 32 0.69 -3.44 -8.44
CA SER A 32 1.95 -3.13 -9.11
C SER A 32 3.16 -3.62 -8.31
N PHE A 33 3.12 -3.47 -6.97
CA PHE A 33 4.17 -3.93 -6.08
C PHE A 33 4.29 -5.46 -6.09
N ALA A 34 3.19 -6.20 -6.07
CA ALA A 34 3.21 -7.65 -6.16
C ALA A 34 3.87 -8.15 -7.45
N SER A 35 3.50 -7.54 -8.60
CA SER A 35 4.12 -7.85 -9.89
C SER A 35 5.61 -7.50 -9.93
N PHE A 36 6.01 -6.37 -9.35
CA PHE A 36 7.40 -5.92 -9.31
C PHE A 36 8.27 -6.77 -8.37
N ALA A 37 7.79 -7.03 -7.16
CA ALA A 37 8.55 -7.72 -6.13
C ALA A 37 8.75 -9.20 -6.46
N ALA A 38 7.81 -9.81 -7.21
CA ALA A 38 7.82 -11.23 -7.58
C ALA A 38 8.11 -12.15 -6.38
N ALA A 39 7.61 -11.78 -5.20
CA ALA A 39 7.78 -12.50 -3.96
C ALA A 39 6.65 -13.53 -3.77
N ASP A 40 6.96 -14.65 -3.12
CA ASP A 40 5.93 -15.64 -2.75
C ASP A 40 4.90 -15.09 -1.76
N ARG A 41 5.30 -14.09 -0.97
CA ARG A 41 4.49 -13.48 0.08
C ARG A 41 4.93 -12.05 0.41
N VAL A 42 3.96 -11.20 0.71
CA VAL A 42 4.18 -9.81 1.16
C VAL A 42 3.75 -9.65 2.63
N LEU A 43 4.59 -9.00 3.43
CA LEU A 43 4.27 -8.59 4.79
C LEU A 43 3.67 -7.19 4.75
N VAL A 44 2.50 -6.99 5.37
CA VAL A 44 1.85 -5.68 5.42
C VAL A 44 1.60 -5.27 6.86
N ALA A 45 2.10 -4.10 7.20
CA ALA A 45 1.94 -3.40 8.48
C ALA A 45 1.51 -1.96 8.23
N TRP A 46 0.99 -1.29 9.25
CA TRP A 46 0.60 0.11 9.16
C TRP A 46 0.75 0.86 10.49
N ASP A 47 0.79 2.18 10.46
CA ASP A 47 0.91 3.01 11.67
C ASP A 47 -0.45 3.34 12.31
N MET A 48 -0.47 4.23 13.30
CA MET A 48 -1.66 4.60 14.06
C MET A 48 -2.63 5.56 13.35
N ARG A 49 -2.36 6.01 12.11
CA ARG A 49 -3.26 6.95 11.42
C ARG A 49 -4.60 6.28 11.11
N THR A 50 -5.68 7.03 11.20
CA THR A 50 -7.03 6.51 10.92
C THR A 50 -7.19 6.04 9.48
N SER A 51 -6.57 6.74 8.53
CA SER A 51 -6.54 6.37 7.11
C SER A 51 -5.77 5.07 6.82
N SER A 52 -4.89 4.64 7.73
CA SER A 52 -4.00 3.51 7.51
C SER A 52 -4.75 2.17 7.37
N ILE A 53 -5.90 2.03 8.03
CA ILE A 53 -6.70 0.81 7.93
C ILE A 53 -7.24 0.64 6.50
N GLU A 54 -7.89 1.66 5.96
CA GLU A 54 -8.46 1.62 4.59
C GLU A 54 -7.36 1.47 3.53
N LEU A 55 -6.27 2.25 3.62
CA LEU A 55 -5.19 2.18 2.65
C LEU A 55 -4.47 0.83 2.68
N SER A 56 -4.23 0.26 3.87
CA SER A 56 -3.60 -1.06 3.97
C SER A 56 -4.52 -2.16 3.45
N GLU A 57 -5.83 -2.12 3.74
CA GLU A 57 -6.79 -3.08 3.19
C GLU A 57 -6.85 -3.04 1.67
N ALA A 58 -6.88 -1.84 1.08
CA ALA A 58 -6.89 -1.67 -0.36
C ALA A 58 -5.57 -2.16 -1.00
N PHE A 59 -4.42 -1.83 -0.42
CA PHE A 59 -3.13 -2.34 -0.87
C PHE A 59 -3.09 -3.87 -0.83
N ILE A 60 -3.54 -4.48 0.27
CA ILE A 60 -3.59 -5.94 0.45
C ILE A 60 -4.49 -6.57 -0.63
N ALA A 61 -5.66 -5.99 -0.90
CA ALA A 61 -6.54 -6.47 -1.96
C ALA A 61 -5.84 -6.46 -3.32
N GLY A 62 -5.11 -5.39 -3.64
CA GLY A 62 -4.31 -5.31 -4.87
C GLY A 62 -3.24 -6.40 -4.97
N VAL A 63 -2.55 -6.70 -3.87
CA VAL A 63 -1.54 -7.78 -3.82
C VAL A 63 -2.20 -9.16 -4.05
N ILE A 64 -3.31 -9.43 -3.35
CA ILE A 64 -4.04 -10.71 -3.46
C ILE A 64 -4.62 -10.91 -4.87
N GLU A 65 -5.10 -9.84 -5.52
CA GLU A 65 -5.59 -9.88 -6.91
C GLU A 65 -4.52 -10.36 -7.90
N GLN A 66 -3.23 -10.22 -7.58
CA GLN A 66 -2.11 -10.74 -8.38
C GLN A 66 -1.72 -12.18 -8.03
N GLY A 67 -2.43 -12.83 -7.09
CA GLY A 67 -2.15 -14.19 -6.64
C GLY A 67 -1.00 -14.31 -5.64
N THR A 68 -0.55 -13.18 -5.06
CA THR A 68 0.50 -13.18 -4.03
C THR A 68 -0.10 -13.24 -2.62
N ASP A 69 0.43 -14.14 -1.78
CA ASP A 69 0.01 -14.26 -0.39
C ASP A 69 0.36 -13.00 0.43
N VAL A 70 -0.47 -12.69 1.42
CA VAL A 70 -0.20 -11.60 2.37
C VAL A 70 -0.23 -12.07 3.80
N VAL A 71 0.76 -11.64 4.59
CA VAL A 71 0.75 -11.74 6.05
C VAL A 71 0.51 -10.35 6.64
N ARG A 72 -0.62 -10.21 7.34
CA ARG A 72 -1.01 -8.98 8.03
C ARG A 72 -0.36 -8.94 9.40
N LEU A 73 0.61 -8.04 9.58
CA LEU A 73 1.26 -7.81 10.87
C LEU A 73 0.44 -6.89 11.78
N GLY A 74 -0.44 -6.07 11.19
CA GLY A 74 -1.28 -5.14 11.93
C GLY A 74 -0.62 -3.79 12.15
N MET A 75 -1.06 -3.11 13.22
CA MET A 75 -0.52 -1.81 13.60
C MET A 75 0.85 -1.98 14.27
N THR A 76 1.90 -1.41 13.68
CA THR A 76 3.27 -1.42 14.23
C THR A 76 4.12 -0.28 13.65
N SER A 77 5.33 -0.09 14.18
CA SER A 77 6.35 0.78 13.59
C SER A 77 7.05 0.13 12.40
N THR A 78 7.68 0.96 11.56
CA THR A 78 8.40 0.51 10.35
C THR A 78 9.65 -0.32 10.65
N ASP A 79 10.26 -0.14 11.82
CA ASP A 79 11.50 -0.78 12.26
C ASP A 79 11.30 -2.09 13.04
N LEU A 80 10.06 -2.56 13.17
CA LEU A 80 9.72 -3.85 13.79
C LEU A 80 10.16 -5.06 12.93
#